data_AF-A0A6I7XE74-F1
#
_entry.id   AF-A0A6I7XE74-F1
#
_cell.length_a   1.000
_cell.length_b   1.000
_cell.length_c   1.000
_cell.angle_alpha   90.00
_cell.angle_beta   90.00
_cell.angle_gamma   90.00
#
_symmetry.space_group_name_H-M   'P 1'
#
loop_
_entity.id
_entity.type
_entity.pdbx_description
1 polymer ?
#
loop_
_entity_poly.entity_id
_entity_poly.type
_entity_poly.pdbx_seq_one_letter_code
_entity_poly.pdbx_strand_id
1 'polypeptide(L)'
;MNPQHPEAAYHCGRLLAILARLQYAALGDVGAGVIQRYYTATSQTPALLIGRLIANAKNHLNKLEGGLGFWYEDKIAETMSALGDSIPKTLTLEKQSLFALGYYQQLAEMKKKKTDIQSETKT
;
A
#
# COMPACT_ATOMS: atom_id res chain seq x y z
N MET A 1 1.37 4.29 -12.36
CA MET A 1 1.98 3.10 -11.75
C MET A 1 1.96 1.97 -12.78
N ASN A 2 2.90 1.03 -12.70
CA ASN A 2 2.86 -0.22 -13.48
C ASN A 2 2.36 -1.40 -12.61
N PRO A 3 1.11 -1.87 -12.76
CA PRO A 3 0.59 -2.97 -11.95
C PRO A 3 1.24 -4.33 -12.25
N GLN A 4 1.85 -4.49 -13.43
CA GLN A 4 2.52 -5.71 -13.91
C GLN A 4 4.06 -5.58 -13.89
N HIS A 5 4.60 -4.70 -13.04
CA HIS A 5 6.05 -4.56 -12.90
C HIS A 5 6.68 -5.92 -12.52
N PRO A 6 7.82 -6.32 -13.11
CA PRO A 6 8.38 -7.65 -12.84
C PRO A 6 9.01 -7.80 -11.45
N GLU A 7 9.44 -6.68 -10.84
CA GLU A 7 10.14 -6.71 -9.55
C GLU A 7 9.20 -6.75 -8.34
N ALA A 8 9.33 -7.78 -7.50
CA ALA A 8 8.62 -7.90 -6.23
C ALA A 8 8.88 -6.72 -5.28
N ALA A 9 10.09 -6.13 -5.31
CA ALA A 9 10.44 -4.96 -4.51
C ALA A 9 9.52 -3.76 -4.79
N TYR A 10 9.20 -3.55 -6.07
CA TYR A 10 8.30 -2.50 -6.51
C TYR A 10 6.87 -2.72 -5.97
N HIS A 11 6.36 -3.96 -6.01
CA HIS A 11 5.05 -4.30 -5.44
C HIS A 11 5.02 -4.22 -3.91
N CYS A 12 6.11 -4.52 -3.22
CA CYS A 12 6.21 -4.29 -1.78
C CYS A 12 6.03 -2.80 -1.44
N GLY A 13 6.61 -1.91 -2.26
CA GLY A 13 6.41 -0.46 -2.14
C GLY A 13 4.97 -0.04 -2.38
N ARG A 14 4.34 -0.55 -3.45
CA ARG A 14 2.91 -0.33 -3.74
C ARG A 14 2.03 -0.76 -2.57
N LEU A 15 2.28 -1.96 -2.04
CA LEU A 15 1.51 -2.52 -0.94
C LEU A 15 1.58 -1.62 0.29
N LEU A 16 2.77 -1.15 0.66
CA LEU A 16 2.90 -0.25 1.81
C LEU A 16 2.12 1.06 1.61
N ALA A 17 2.12 1.63 0.40
CA ALA A 17 1.34 2.83 0.09
C ALA A 17 -0.18 2.59 0.23
N ILE A 18 -0.67 1.43 -0.22
CA ILE A 18 -2.08 1.02 -0.07
C ILE A 18 -2.43 0.91 1.42
N LEU A 19 -1.61 0.22 2.20
CA LEU A 19 -1.84 0.03 3.63
C LEU A 19 -1.79 1.37 4.39
N ALA A 20 -0.90 2.28 4.02
CA ALA A 20 -0.82 3.63 4.58
C ALA A 20 -2.14 4.38 4.42
N ARG A 21 -2.71 4.31 3.22
CA ARG A 21 -3.98 4.97 2.87
C ARG A 21 -5.16 4.31 3.55
N LEU A 22 -5.18 2.98 3.63
CA LEU A 22 -6.20 2.24 4.38
C LEU A 22 -6.20 2.65 5.85
N GLN A 23 -5.03 2.71 6.49
CA GLN A 23 -4.94 3.14 7.88
C GLN A 23 -5.47 4.58 8.07
N TYR A 24 -5.07 5.50 7.19
CA TYR A 24 -5.55 6.89 7.24
C TYR A 24 -7.06 6.97 7.02
N ALA A 25 -7.62 6.21 6.08
CA ALA A 25 -9.06 6.16 5.86
C ALA A 25 -9.83 5.63 7.08
N ALA A 26 -9.26 4.64 7.78
CA ALA A 26 -9.91 3.99 8.91
C ALA A 26 -9.78 4.75 10.24
N LEU A 27 -8.68 5.49 10.44
CA LEU A 27 -8.34 6.11 11.72
C LEU A 27 -8.18 7.63 11.67
N GLY A 28 -8.15 8.23 10.49
CA GLY A 28 -7.78 9.63 10.31
C GLY A 28 -6.28 9.88 10.55
N ASP A 29 -5.95 11.12 10.88
CA ASP A 29 -4.58 11.52 11.24
C ASP A 29 -4.27 11.11 12.69
N VAL A 30 -3.79 9.89 12.87
CA VAL A 30 -3.34 9.36 14.18
C VAL A 30 -1.88 9.72 14.48
N GLY A 31 -1.39 10.85 13.95
CA GLY A 31 0.01 11.28 13.97
C GLY A 31 0.83 10.54 12.92
N ALA A 32 1.99 11.10 12.52
CA ALA A 32 2.89 10.60 11.47
C ALA A 32 2.90 9.06 11.43
N GLY A 33 2.15 8.51 10.47
CA GLY A 33 1.47 7.23 10.61
C GLY A 33 2.39 6.13 11.08
N VAL A 34 1.85 5.21 11.87
CA VAL A 34 2.50 3.93 12.20
C VAL A 34 3.18 3.32 10.95
N ILE A 35 2.57 3.47 9.76
CA ILE A 35 3.13 3.03 8.48
C ILE A 35 4.30 3.88 7.94
N GLN A 36 4.38 5.17 8.25
CA GLN A 36 5.53 6.02 7.92
C GLN A 36 6.79 5.59 8.68
N ARG A 37 6.62 5.11 9.93
CA ARG A 37 7.70 4.46 10.70
C ARG A 37 8.09 3.10 10.12
N TYR A 38 7.14 2.39 9.52
CA TYR A 38 7.41 1.11 8.86
C TYR A 38 8.07 1.25 7.49
N TYR A 39 8.13 2.44 6.89
CA TYR A 39 8.72 2.62 5.55
C TYR A 39 10.15 2.10 5.50
N THR A 40 11.04 2.62 6.35
CA THR A 40 12.46 2.25 6.36
C THR A 40 12.67 0.78 6.68
N ALA A 41 11.93 0.24 7.66
CA ALA A 41 12.06 -1.16 8.04
C ALA A 41 11.54 -2.11 6.95
N THR A 42 10.41 -1.77 6.31
CA THR A 42 9.80 -2.59 5.26
C THR A 42 10.61 -2.54 3.97
N SER A 43 11.21 -1.39 3.63
CA SER A 43 12.10 -1.31 2.47
C SER A 43 13.35 -2.17 2.65
N GLN A 44 13.79 -2.42 3.89
CA GLN A 44 14.93 -3.29 4.16
C GLN A 44 14.53 -4.77 4.30
N THR A 45 13.41 -5.06 4.98
CA THR A 45 13.00 -6.42 5.38
C THR A 45 11.50 -6.71 5.11
N PRO A 46 11.05 -6.75 3.84
CA PRO A 46 9.62 -6.84 3.52
C PRO A 46 8.92 -8.05 4.14
N ALA A 47 9.50 -9.26 4.04
CA ALA A 47 8.86 -10.49 4.50
C ALA A 47 8.56 -10.50 6.01
N LEU A 48 9.40 -9.84 6.82
CA LEU A 48 9.21 -9.78 8.28
C LEU A 48 8.06 -8.85 8.67
N LEU A 49 7.83 -7.79 7.89
CA LEU A 49 6.92 -6.71 8.24
C LEU A 49 5.54 -6.85 7.56
N ILE A 50 5.50 -7.27 6.30
CA ILE A 50 4.27 -7.29 5.49
C ILE A 50 3.20 -8.18 6.13
N GLY A 51 3.53 -9.36 6.65
CA GLY A 51 2.56 -10.23 7.31
C GLY A 51 1.86 -9.55 8.49
N ARG A 52 2.62 -8.82 9.32
CA ARG A 52 2.08 -8.05 10.46
C ARG A 52 1.22 -6.88 9.99
N LEU A 53 1.66 -6.17 8.95
CA LEU A 53 0.91 -5.04 8.39
C LEU A 53 -0.44 -5.49 7.80
N ILE A 54 -0.48 -6.64 7.13
CA ILE A 54 -1.71 -7.25 6.60
C ILE A 54 -2.66 -7.69 7.72
N ALA A 55 -2.13 -8.27 8.80
CA ALA A 55 -2.95 -8.62 9.95
C ALA A 55 -3.63 -7.38 10.56
N ASN A 56 -2.90 -6.26 10.67
CA ASN A 56 -3.46 -4.98 11.13
C ASN A 56 -4.46 -4.39 10.12
N ALA A 57 -4.25 -4.59 8.81
CA ALA A 57 -5.12 -4.10 7.75
C ALA A 57 -6.55 -4.61 7.89
N LYS A 58 -6.75 -5.88 8.32
CA LYS A 58 -8.09 -6.43 8.58
C LYS A 58 -8.89 -5.61 9.60
N ASN A 59 -8.24 -5.15 10.66
CA ASN A 59 -8.87 -4.29 11.67
C ASN A 59 -9.24 -2.91 11.11
N HIS A 60 -8.49 -2.43 10.10
CA HIS A 60 -8.78 -1.16 9.44
C HIS A 60 -9.91 -1.30 8.42
N LEU A 61 -9.94 -2.40 7.65
CA LEU A 61 -11.02 -2.71 6.70
C LEU A 61 -12.37 -2.76 7.40
N ASN A 62 -12.46 -3.42 8.56
CA ASN A 62 -13.70 -3.53 9.35
C ASN A 62 -14.22 -2.20 9.90
N LYS A 63 -13.41 -1.14 9.89
CA LYS A 63 -13.80 0.22 10.31
C LYS A 63 -14.31 1.08 9.17
N LEU A 64 -14.14 0.63 7.92
CA LEU A 64 -14.63 1.36 6.75
C LEU A 64 -16.06 0.93 6.44
N GLU A 65 -16.86 1.89 6.01
CA GLU A 65 -18.25 1.66 5.60
C GLU A 65 -18.39 1.65 4.07
N GLY A 66 -19.44 0.98 3.60
CA GLY A 66 -19.81 0.93 2.18
C GLY A 66 -18.75 0.26 1.30
N GLY A 67 -18.71 0.65 0.02
CA GLY A 67 -17.82 0.05 -0.99
C GLY A 67 -16.33 0.33 -0.79
N LEU A 68 -15.96 1.21 0.15
CA LEU A 68 -14.56 1.63 0.32
C LEU A 68 -13.69 0.52 0.91
N GLY A 69 -14.24 -0.30 1.83
CA GLY A 69 -13.55 -1.47 2.38
C GLY A 69 -13.18 -2.46 1.28
N PHE A 70 -14.17 -2.87 0.48
CA PHE A 70 -13.97 -3.77 -0.66
C PHE A 70 -12.95 -3.23 -1.67
N TRP A 71 -12.99 -1.93 -1.96
CA TRP A 71 -12.01 -1.32 -2.87
C TRP A 71 -10.56 -1.43 -2.37
N TYR A 72 -10.33 -1.24 -1.07
CA TYR A 72 -9.00 -1.43 -0.48
C TYR A 72 -8.59 -2.90 -0.48
N GLU A 73 -9.51 -3.80 -0.15
CA GLU A 73 -9.27 -5.24 -0.17
C GLU A 73 -8.86 -5.73 -1.56
N ASP A 74 -9.58 -5.30 -2.60
CA ASP A 74 -9.24 -5.59 -4.01
C ASP A 74 -7.84 -5.08 -4.37
N LYS A 75 -7.47 -3.85 -3.96
CA LYS A 75 -6.15 -3.30 -4.24
C LYS A 75 -5.02 -4.05 -3.53
N ILE A 76 -5.27 -4.49 -2.30
CA ILE A 76 -4.35 -5.35 -1.55
C ILE A 76 -4.22 -6.70 -2.27
N ALA A 77 -5.33 -7.35 -2.63
CA ALA A 77 -5.34 -8.64 -3.30
C ALA A 77 -4.63 -8.59 -4.67
N GLU A 78 -4.90 -7.57 -5.48
CA GLU A 78 -4.23 -7.32 -6.78
C GLU A 78 -2.71 -7.22 -6.60
N THR A 79 -2.27 -6.41 -5.64
CA THR A 79 -0.83 -6.16 -5.42
C THR A 79 -0.12 -7.37 -4.82
N MET A 80 -0.78 -8.10 -3.91
CA MET A 80 -0.28 -9.34 -3.33
C MET A 80 -0.17 -10.44 -4.39
N SER A 81 -1.15 -10.55 -5.29
CA SER A 81 -1.09 -11.52 -6.41
C SER A 81 0.11 -11.25 -7.33
N ALA A 82 0.46 -9.97 -7.54
CA ALA A 82 1.62 -9.58 -8.33
C ALA A 82 2.98 -9.90 -7.67
N LEU A 83 3.02 -10.23 -6.37
CA LEU A 83 4.23 -10.70 -5.69
C LEU A 83 4.56 -12.17 -6.00
N GLY A 84 3.60 -12.94 -6.53
CA GLY A 84 3.76 -14.37 -6.78
C GLY A 84 3.89 -15.18 -5.49
N ASP A 85 4.76 -16.19 -5.49
CA ASP A 85 4.82 -17.20 -4.43
C ASP A 85 5.65 -16.80 -3.20
N SER A 86 6.37 -15.67 -3.24
CA SER A 86 7.23 -15.27 -2.12
C SER A 86 7.42 -13.77 -1.97
N ILE A 87 7.56 -13.34 -0.71
CA ILE A 87 7.94 -11.98 -0.35
C ILE A 87 9.45 -11.95 -0.09
N PRO A 88 10.21 -11.00 -0.67
CA PRO A 88 11.65 -10.89 -0.42
C PRO A 88 11.96 -10.70 1.08
N LYS A 89 12.89 -11.51 1.60
CA LYS A 89 13.36 -11.41 2.99
C LYS A 89 14.10 -10.10 3.25
N THR A 90 14.96 -9.71 2.31
CA THR A 90 15.73 -8.46 2.31
C THR A 90 15.79 -7.85 0.92
N LEU A 91 16.02 -6.55 0.82
CA LEU A 91 16.23 -5.84 -0.46
C LEU A 91 17.63 -5.22 -0.52
N THR A 92 18.29 -5.34 -1.68
CA THR A 92 19.51 -4.56 -2.00
C THR A 92 19.18 -3.07 -2.09
N LEU A 93 20.19 -2.20 -2.14
CA LEU A 93 19.98 -0.75 -2.26
C LEU A 93 19.22 -0.39 -3.55
N GLU A 94 19.52 -1.05 -4.67
CA GLU A 94 18.81 -0.87 -5.94
C GLU A 94 17.35 -1.30 -5.82
N LYS A 95 17.08 -2.43 -5.15
CA LYS A 95 15.72 -2.90 -4.90
C LYS A 95 14.98 -2.00 -3.90
N GLN A 96 15.67 -1.35 -2.97
CA GLN A 96 15.09 -0.32 -2.11
C GLN A 96 14.66 0.91 -2.92
N SER A 97 15.40 1.28 -3.96
CA SER A 97 14.97 2.32 -4.91
C SER A 97 13.73 1.91 -5.70
N LEU A 98 13.63 0.63 -6.13
CA LEU A 98 12.43 0.11 -6.78
C LEU A 98 11.22 0.08 -5.85
N PHE A 99 11.43 -0.28 -4.58
CA PHE A 99 10.41 -0.16 -3.53
C PHE A 99 9.92 1.29 -3.43
N ALA A 100 10.83 2.25 -3.33
CA ALA A 100 10.49 3.66 -3.25
C ALA A 100 9.70 4.12 -4.49
N LEU A 101 10.12 3.71 -5.68
CA LEU A 101 9.44 4.00 -6.93
C LEU A 101 8.00 3.48 -6.92
N GLY A 102 7.80 2.21 -6.54
CA GLY A 102 6.47 1.60 -6.45
C GLY A 102 5.58 2.30 -5.43
N TYR A 103 6.12 2.64 -4.26
CA TYR A 103 5.42 3.36 -3.21
C TYR A 103 4.90 4.73 -3.69
N TYR A 104 5.78 5.56 -4.25
CA TYR A 104 5.39 6.90 -4.67
C TYR A 104 4.50 6.91 -5.92
N GLN A 105 4.70 5.98 -6.86
CA GLN A 105 3.80 5.85 -8.01
C GLN A 105 2.38 5.41 -7.58
N GLN A 106 2.26 4.52 -6.60
CA GLN A 106 0.98 4.12 -6.04
C GLN A 106 0.30 5.28 -5.30
N LEU A 107 1.05 6.04 -4.50
CA LEU A 107 0.53 7.25 -3.85
C LEU A 107 0.01 8.28 -4.85
N ALA A 108 0.72 8.49 -5.97
CA ALA A 108 0.29 9.41 -7.02
C ALA A 108 -1.00 8.94 -7.70
N GLU A 109 -1.13 7.64 -8.00
CA GLU A 109 -2.35 7.05 -8.59
C GLU A 109 -3.56 7.21 -7.66
N MET A 110 -3.40 6.94 -6.36
CA MET A 110 -4.46 7.13 -5.37
C MET A 110 -4.86 8.60 -5.15
N LYS A 111 -3.94 9.55 -5.33
CA LYS A 111 -4.26 10.99 -5.28
C LYS A 111 -5.13 11.40 -6.47
N LYS A 112 -4.80 10.95 -7.69
CA LYS A 112 -5.57 11.28 -8.91
C LYS A 112 -7.03 10.84 -8.77
N LYS A 113 -7.27 9.59 -8.36
CA LYS A 113 -8.63 9.07 -8.15
C LYS A 113 -9.46 9.87 -7.14
N LYS A 114 -8.83 10.40 -6.09
CA LYS A 114 -9.54 11.25 -5.11
C LYS A 114 -10.03 12.55 -5.76
N THR A 115 -9.25 13.13 -6.67
CA THR A 115 -9.63 14.33 -7.41
C THR A 115 -10.81 14.06 -8.35
N ASP A 116 -10.77 12.93 -9.07
CA ASP A 116 -11.82 12.56 -10.05
C ASP A 116 -13.18 12.33 -9.37
N ILE A 117 -13.20 11.61 -8.24
CA ILE A 117 -14.43 11.38 -7.45
C ILE A 117 -15.01 12.71 -6.95
N GLN A 118 -14.16 13.65 -6.50
CA GLN A 118 -14.62 14.96 -6.01
C GLN A 118 -15.13 15.89 -7.12
N SER A 119 -14.67 15.74 -8.36
CA SER A 119 -15.23 16.45 -9.52
C SER A 119 -16.59 15.89 -9.94
N GLU A 120 -16.78 14.58 -9.91
CA GLU A 120 -18.05 13.94 -10.29
C GLU A 120 -19.17 14.19 -9.28
N THR A 121 -18.87 14.37 -7.98
CA THR A 121 -19.90 14.68 -6.96
C THR A 121 -20.33 16.15 -6.95
N LYS A 122 -19.66 17.02 -7.72
CA LYS A 122 -19.94 18.48 -7.78
C LYS A 122 -20.69 18.91 -9.03
N THR A 123 -21.15 17.97 -9.85
CA THR A 123 -21.90 18.22 -11.10
C THR A 123 -23.28 17.58 -10.99
#